data_AF-A0A2L0EU22-F1
#
_entry.id   AF-A0A2L0EU22-F1
#
_cell.length_a   1.000
_cell.length_b   1.000
_cell.length_c   1.000
_cell.angle_alpha   90.00
_cell.angle_beta   90.00
_cell.angle_gamma   90.00
#
_symmetry.space_group_name_H-M   'P 1'
#
loop_
_entity.id
_entity.type
_entity.pdbx_description
1 polymer ?
#
loop_
_entity_poly.entity_id
_entity_poly.type
_entity_poly.pdbx_seq_one_letter_code
_entity_poly.pdbx_strand_id
1 'polypeptide(L)'
;MNEPKGTLPVDTAQAAQLAARALPFSPGSAGGVACVSLTPAASATAAQATVDTVPWRHEGKLRLTVVVKASFSIDTSPMRPAEVAAPFHAKDVHDRRGPMAHVTAASDRVPYRQYVDVTALGHAAAPGGRPVAEMNVRFALVQRGVPGLDKTVRVVGRRKGPGEAPEPFARMPVVYERAAGGVGVPENPVGCGERDGDLPNVLDPADPQKPAGFGPLAATWPARSRRLPAGARAGLDAEVMEVPGAFDWSYFQCAPRDQWVAALQPGAVVVLEGFHPERPRVQSALPDARVAGAVYGLDDADPDAPTPLVFHADGLHVDADWLHCTITWRAHVALRDPAQRERLMAVAGVGVGSAPAVPPRRPPGQRPAAPPSRVEAPREPRRQEGAAGGTLALDGPGSAPASGTLALTPPPAAAAPGPSAGALLAALDFDGVPAQPPAPAGVAPRVPAPAPAAPPPAHVALATPPPALLKEPPAPTAARPEEPVTIERYAAVCSELAEPGALRSKVLSAHDVEEATWRKAERRFRDELGRALKRGDRAPRERFDDAYVSAWERRHPDRFGVAQYARLVRAERRGTLALEIAEQGLDAPLGMRLRRVWQRRAAKALSSSA
;
A
#
# COMPACT_ATOMS: atom_id res chain seq x y z
N MET A 1 -25.34 45.12 2.19
CA MET A 1 -24.03 45.49 2.78
C MET A 1 -23.77 44.61 4.00
N ASN A 2 -22.49 44.38 4.30
CA ASN A 2 -21.94 43.44 5.31
C ASN A 2 -22.04 41.95 4.95
N GLU A 3 -20.92 41.45 4.41
CA GLU A 3 -20.56 40.03 4.34
C GLU A 3 -20.19 39.48 5.73
N PRO A 4 -20.37 38.18 6.00
CA PRO A 4 -19.65 37.48 7.05
C PRO A 4 -18.31 36.92 6.51
N LYS A 5 -17.19 37.41 7.06
CA LYS A 5 -15.86 36.81 6.86
C LYS A 5 -15.82 35.39 7.44
N GLY A 6 -15.19 34.44 6.75
CA GLY A 6 -15.02 33.09 7.29
C GLY A 6 -14.45 32.03 6.35
N THR A 7 -14.41 32.28 5.03
CA THR A 7 -13.73 31.39 4.08
C THR A 7 -12.22 31.42 4.35
N LEU A 8 -11.65 30.31 4.80
CA LEU A 8 -10.19 30.15 4.82
C LEU A 8 -9.71 30.10 3.36
N PRO A 9 -8.82 31.00 2.92
CA PRO A 9 -8.29 30.95 1.58
C PRO A 9 -7.40 29.72 1.43
N VAL A 10 -7.59 28.98 0.33
CA VAL A 10 -6.56 28.05 -0.13
C VAL A 10 -5.39 28.91 -0.57
N ASP A 11 -4.32 28.92 0.23
CA ASP A 11 -3.07 29.57 -0.14
C ASP A 11 -2.41 28.72 -1.26
N THR A 12 -2.80 29.03 -2.49
CA THR A 12 -2.27 28.41 -3.72
C THR A 12 -0.79 28.70 -3.91
N ALA A 13 -0.26 29.79 -3.32
CA ALA A 13 1.17 30.05 -3.31
C ALA A 13 1.89 29.11 -2.32
N GLN A 14 1.35 28.89 -1.11
CA GLN A 14 1.93 27.95 -0.14
C GLN A 14 1.78 26.49 -0.58
N ALA A 15 0.71 26.13 -1.30
CA ALA A 15 0.59 24.81 -1.96
C ALA A 15 1.69 24.61 -3.02
N ALA A 16 1.94 25.60 -3.87
CA ALA A 16 3.04 25.58 -4.83
C ALA A 16 4.42 25.60 -4.17
N GLN A 17 4.59 26.32 -3.05
CA GLN A 17 5.85 26.46 -2.33
C GLN A 17 6.18 25.23 -1.46
N LEU A 18 5.17 24.48 -1.00
CA LEU A 18 5.33 23.16 -0.38
C LEU A 18 5.65 22.06 -1.39
N ALA A 19 5.17 22.19 -2.64
CA ALA A 19 5.65 21.34 -3.75
C ALA A 19 7.12 21.62 -4.10
N ALA A 20 7.58 22.88 -3.96
CA ALA A 20 8.91 23.33 -4.34
C ALA A 20 10.06 23.01 -3.36
N ARG A 21 9.84 22.21 -2.31
CA ARG A 21 10.91 21.72 -1.40
C ARG A 21 10.88 20.23 -1.09
N ALA A 22 10.29 19.42 -1.98
CA ALA A 22 10.75 18.04 -2.13
C ALA A 22 12.14 18.04 -2.80
N LEU A 23 13.07 17.23 -2.28
CA LEU A 23 14.36 16.98 -2.93
C LEU A 23 14.13 16.40 -4.34
N PRO A 24 15.02 16.66 -5.31
CA PRO A 24 14.70 16.47 -6.73
C PRO A 24 14.55 14.99 -7.10
N PHE A 25 13.31 14.56 -7.30
CA PHE A 25 12.98 13.30 -7.97
C PHE A 25 11.99 13.53 -9.13
N SER A 26 12.50 14.25 -10.12
CA SER A 26 12.19 14.16 -11.55
C SER A 26 13.29 14.91 -12.31
N PRO A 27 13.88 14.41 -13.40
CA PRO A 27 13.57 13.18 -14.14
C PRO A 27 14.62 12.08 -13.91
N GLY A 28 14.28 11.09 -13.10
CA GLY A 28 14.99 9.83 -13.01
C GLY A 28 13.95 8.80 -12.60
N SER A 29 13.51 7.96 -13.55
CA SER A 29 12.48 6.96 -13.25
C SER A 29 12.93 6.03 -12.15
N ALA A 30 11.98 5.42 -11.44
CA ALA A 30 12.29 4.45 -10.40
C ALA A 30 13.05 3.20 -10.92
N GLY A 31 13.22 3.09 -12.25
CA GLY A 31 13.91 2.02 -12.96
C GLY A 31 15.10 2.42 -13.85
N GLY A 32 15.56 3.67 -13.84
CA GLY A 32 16.69 4.13 -14.66
C GLY A 32 16.43 4.23 -16.18
N VAL A 33 15.18 4.04 -16.61
CA VAL A 33 14.71 4.17 -18.01
C VAL A 33 14.13 5.56 -18.25
N ALA A 34 14.41 6.21 -19.38
CA ALA A 34 13.81 7.51 -19.70
C ALA A 34 12.29 7.35 -19.92
N CYS A 35 11.46 8.17 -19.25
CA CYS A 35 10.00 8.12 -19.35
C CYS A 35 9.46 9.43 -19.93
N VAL A 36 8.61 9.36 -20.96
CA VAL A 36 7.99 10.54 -21.60
C VAL A 36 6.50 10.37 -21.76
N SER A 37 5.74 11.33 -21.25
CA SER A 37 4.31 11.46 -21.50
C SER A 37 4.07 11.94 -22.94
N LEU A 38 3.34 11.17 -23.74
CA LEU A 38 2.97 11.52 -25.11
C LEU A 38 1.98 12.69 -25.13
N THR A 39 2.20 13.63 -26.05
CA THR A 39 1.18 14.62 -26.42
C THR A 39 -0.03 13.92 -27.07
N PRO A 40 -1.27 14.39 -26.82
CA PRO A 40 -2.46 13.79 -27.42
C PRO A 40 -2.50 14.04 -28.93
N ALA A 41 -3.25 13.19 -29.65
CA ALA A 41 -3.59 13.47 -31.04
C ALA A 41 -4.46 14.73 -31.13
N ALA A 42 -4.41 15.46 -32.25
CA ALA A 42 -5.21 16.68 -32.46
C ALA A 42 -6.73 16.46 -32.40
N SER A 43 -7.19 15.22 -32.53
CA SER A 43 -8.61 14.79 -32.38
C SER A 43 -8.97 14.26 -31.00
N ALA A 44 -8.02 14.19 -30.05
CA ALA A 44 -8.22 13.63 -28.72
C ALA A 44 -8.31 14.74 -27.67
N THR A 45 -9.22 14.60 -26.69
CA THR A 45 -9.12 15.40 -25.47
C THR A 45 -7.93 14.90 -24.66
N ALA A 46 -7.00 15.80 -24.36
CA ALA A 46 -5.83 15.53 -23.55
C ALA A 46 -6.20 15.06 -22.15
N ALA A 47 -5.60 13.97 -21.67
CA ALA A 47 -5.51 13.69 -20.26
C ALA A 47 -4.06 13.81 -19.81
N GLN A 48 -3.79 14.63 -18.78
CA GLN A 48 -2.46 14.68 -18.20
C GLN A 48 -2.13 13.32 -17.59
N ALA A 49 -1.04 12.72 -18.04
CA ALA A 49 -0.65 11.37 -17.68
C ALA A 49 0.74 11.35 -17.05
N THR A 50 0.87 10.68 -15.91
CA THR A 50 2.15 10.32 -15.31
C THR A 50 2.60 8.98 -15.87
N VAL A 51 3.85 8.88 -16.30
CA VAL A 51 4.46 7.66 -16.84
C VAL A 51 5.72 7.33 -16.03
N ASP A 52 5.83 6.11 -15.52
CA ASP A 52 7.02 5.60 -14.84
C ASP A 52 7.25 4.12 -15.19
N THR A 53 8.37 3.56 -14.74
CA THR A 53 8.75 2.17 -15.01
C THR A 53 9.13 1.41 -13.75
N VAL A 54 8.83 0.10 -13.75
CA VAL A 54 9.21 -0.83 -12.70
C VAL A 54 9.97 -1.98 -13.36
N PRO A 55 11.31 -2.04 -13.24
CA PRO A 55 12.08 -3.19 -13.67
C PRO A 55 11.96 -4.29 -12.62
N TRP A 56 11.73 -5.52 -13.07
CA TRP A 56 11.55 -6.67 -12.18
C TRP A 56 12.05 -7.96 -12.82
N ARG A 57 12.45 -8.91 -11.99
CA ARG A 57 12.87 -10.24 -12.40
C ARG A 57 11.99 -11.28 -11.71
N HIS A 58 11.65 -12.31 -12.45
CA HIS A 58 10.94 -13.47 -11.93
C HIS A 58 11.38 -14.70 -12.72
N GLU A 59 11.83 -15.73 -12.00
CA GLU A 59 12.42 -16.95 -12.56
C GLU A 59 13.57 -16.66 -13.53
N GLY A 60 14.51 -15.79 -13.10
CA GLY A 60 15.65 -15.35 -13.91
C GLY A 60 15.33 -14.36 -15.04
N LYS A 61 14.12 -14.43 -15.61
CA LYS A 61 13.64 -13.58 -16.72
C LYS A 61 13.43 -12.13 -16.23
N LEU A 62 14.22 -11.19 -16.77
CA LEU A 62 14.10 -9.76 -16.54
C LEU A 62 12.96 -9.16 -17.38
N ARG A 63 12.19 -8.25 -16.81
CA ARG A 63 11.06 -7.57 -17.43
C ARG A 63 11.03 -6.10 -17.03
N LEU A 64 10.42 -5.27 -17.85
CA LEU A 64 10.11 -3.88 -17.57
C LEU A 64 8.60 -3.69 -17.64
N THR A 65 7.99 -3.24 -16.54
CA THR A 65 6.60 -2.79 -16.52
C THR A 65 6.57 -1.28 -16.73
N VAL A 66 5.78 -0.81 -17.68
CA VAL A 66 5.46 0.62 -17.87
C VAL A 66 4.12 0.90 -17.21
N VAL A 67 4.09 1.88 -16.32
CA VAL A 67 2.89 2.31 -15.57
C VAL A 67 2.44 3.66 -16.11
N VAL A 68 1.15 3.80 -16.37
CA VAL A 68 0.52 5.05 -16.83
C VAL A 68 -0.64 5.38 -15.90
N LYS A 69 -0.72 6.62 -15.43
CA LYS A 69 -1.82 7.10 -14.57
C LYS A 69 -2.42 8.36 -15.14
N ALA A 70 -3.74 8.44 -15.19
CA ALA A 70 -4.45 9.68 -15.52
C ALA A 70 -5.65 9.86 -14.58
N SER A 71 -5.97 11.12 -14.29
CA SER A 71 -7.05 11.49 -13.37
C SER A 71 -8.20 12.16 -14.11
N PHE A 72 -9.42 11.99 -13.60
CA PHE A 72 -10.67 12.45 -14.21
C PHE A 72 -11.64 12.95 -13.15
N SER A 73 -12.41 14.00 -13.46
CA SER A 73 -13.41 14.57 -12.57
C SER A 73 -14.77 13.87 -12.71
N ILE A 74 -15.38 13.53 -11.58
CA ILE A 74 -16.64 12.77 -11.43
C ILE A 74 -17.87 13.69 -11.51
N ASP A 75 -17.68 15.01 -11.38
CA ASP A 75 -18.76 16.01 -11.41
C ASP A 75 -19.48 16.11 -12.78
N THR A 76 -18.83 15.71 -13.88
CA THR A 76 -19.45 15.56 -15.20
C THR A 76 -19.64 14.09 -15.58
N SER A 77 -20.64 13.79 -16.40
CA SER A 77 -20.84 12.45 -17.01
C SER A 77 -20.97 12.55 -18.54
N PRO A 78 -20.10 11.88 -19.33
CA PRO A 78 -18.91 11.16 -18.88
C PRO A 78 -17.89 12.08 -18.19
N MET A 79 -16.99 11.48 -17.42
CA MET A 79 -15.93 12.19 -16.71
C MET A 79 -14.99 12.92 -17.67
N ARG A 80 -14.53 14.10 -17.28
CA ARG A 80 -13.53 14.88 -18.02
C ARG A 80 -12.14 14.66 -17.43
N PRO A 81 -11.05 14.70 -18.22
CA PRO A 81 -9.69 14.69 -17.67
C PRO A 81 -9.46 15.82 -16.68
N ALA A 82 -8.73 15.52 -15.61
CA ALA A 82 -8.32 16.51 -14.62
C ALA A 82 -7.14 17.36 -15.14
N GLU A 83 -7.05 18.60 -14.66
CA GLU A 83 -5.99 19.56 -15.03
C GLU A 83 -4.62 19.24 -14.41
N VAL A 84 -4.55 18.24 -13.52
CA VAL A 84 -3.32 17.81 -12.83
C VAL A 84 -3.24 16.29 -12.86
N ALA A 85 -2.14 15.74 -13.36
CA ALA A 85 -1.88 14.30 -13.28
C ALA A 85 -1.64 13.85 -11.83
N ALA A 86 -2.24 12.71 -11.44
CA ALA A 86 -1.86 12.07 -10.18
C ALA A 86 -0.39 11.63 -10.21
N PRO A 87 0.41 11.90 -9.15
CA PRO A 87 1.81 11.50 -9.10
C PRO A 87 1.99 9.98 -9.04
N PHE A 88 3.19 9.52 -9.37
CA PHE A 88 3.61 8.13 -9.16
C PHE A 88 4.10 7.96 -7.71
N HIS A 89 3.66 6.89 -7.05
CA HIS A 89 4.02 6.58 -5.68
C HIS A 89 4.85 5.29 -5.61
N ALA A 90 6.15 5.42 -5.34
CA ALA A 90 7.03 4.27 -5.20
C ALA A 90 6.75 3.39 -3.96
N LYS A 91 5.99 3.92 -2.98
CA LYS A 91 5.59 3.29 -1.72
C LYS A 91 4.16 3.73 -1.36
N ASP A 92 3.49 2.98 -0.48
CA ASP A 92 2.20 3.38 0.07
C ASP A 92 2.32 4.74 0.79
N VAL A 93 1.45 5.67 0.46
CA VAL A 93 1.30 6.97 1.13
C VAL A 93 0.20 6.82 2.17
N HIS A 94 0.50 7.16 3.42
CA HIS A 94 -0.45 7.12 4.52
C HIS A 94 -0.93 8.52 4.90
N ASP A 95 -2.14 8.65 5.45
CA ASP A 95 -2.62 9.91 6.00
C ASP A 95 -1.65 10.48 7.06
N ARG A 96 -1.48 11.81 7.04
CA ARG A 96 -0.48 12.56 7.83
C ARG A 96 0.95 11.99 7.76
N ARG A 97 1.27 11.15 6.76
CA ARG A 97 2.52 10.39 6.61
C ARG A 97 2.82 9.42 7.78
N GLY A 98 1.80 9.01 8.54
CA GLY A 98 1.95 8.07 9.66
C GLY A 98 1.74 6.61 9.24
N PRO A 99 2.68 5.67 9.46
CA PRO A 99 2.56 4.28 9.00
C PRO A 99 1.44 3.46 9.67
N MET A 100 0.79 4.01 10.69
CA MET A 100 -0.39 3.44 11.36
C MET A 100 -1.71 4.11 10.97
N ALA A 101 -1.70 5.10 10.06
CA ALA A 101 -2.91 5.61 9.45
C ALA A 101 -3.29 4.76 8.22
N HIS A 102 -4.52 4.92 7.71
CA HIS A 102 -4.92 4.35 6.43
C HIS A 102 -4.04 4.85 5.28
N VAL A 103 -3.98 4.04 4.22
CA VAL A 103 -3.30 4.40 2.98
C VAL A 103 -4.20 5.34 2.19
N THR A 104 -3.68 6.53 1.85
CA THR A 104 -4.36 7.50 0.98
C THR A 104 -4.05 7.24 -0.49
N ALA A 105 -2.85 6.76 -0.80
CA ALA A 105 -2.50 6.26 -2.14
C ALA A 105 -1.61 5.02 -2.05
N ALA A 106 -2.02 3.92 -2.67
CA ALA A 106 -1.22 2.70 -2.70
C ALA A 106 0.01 2.85 -3.60
N SER A 107 1.05 2.06 -3.34
CA SER A 107 2.23 2.00 -4.20
C SER A 107 1.86 1.62 -5.63
N ASP A 108 2.35 2.41 -6.57
CA ASP A 108 2.32 2.16 -8.01
C ASP A 108 3.48 1.25 -8.46
N ARG A 109 4.50 1.08 -7.61
CA ARG A 109 5.67 0.22 -7.84
C ARG A 109 5.30 -1.25 -7.71
N VAL A 110 4.49 -1.70 -8.66
CA VAL A 110 3.90 -3.03 -8.76
C VAL A 110 4.24 -3.58 -10.14
N PRO A 111 4.84 -4.79 -10.23
CA PRO A 111 5.26 -5.37 -11.49
C PRO A 111 4.06 -5.84 -12.32
N TYR A 112 3.06 -6.42 -11.66
CA TYR A 112 1.87 -7.00 -12.27
C TYR A 112 0.73 -7.10 -11.24
N ARG A 113 -0.52 -6.99 -11.69
CA ARG A 113 -1.76 -7.23 -10.93
C ARG A 113 -2.66 -8.18 -11.69
N GLN A 114 -3.30 -9.10 -10.96
CA GLN A 114 -4.20 -10.11 -11.54
C GLN A 114 -5.62 -9.60 -11.77
N TYR A 115 -6.05 -8.59 -10.99
CA TYR A 115 -7.38 -8.00 -11.05
C TYR A 115 -7.28 -6.48 -10.95
N VAL A 116 -8.33 -5.79 -11.37
CA VAL A 116 -8.49 -4.35 -11.14
C VAL A 116 -8.79 -4.11 -9.67
N ASP A 117 -7.89 -3.41 -8.98
CA ASP A 117 -8.15 -2.89 -7.64
C ASP A 117 -9.08 -1.66 -7.73
N VAL A 118 -10.30 -1.76 -7.21
CA VAL A 118 -11.26 -0.64 -7.20
C VAL A 118 -11.40 -0.10 -5.78
N THR A 119 -10.84 1.07 -5.49
CA THR A 119 -10.80 1.65 -4.14
C THR A 119 -11.44 3.03 -4.09
N ALA A 120 -11.95 3.43 -2.92
CA ALA A 120 -12.43 4.78 -2.68
C ALA A 120 -12.02 5.31 -1.30
N LEU A 121 -11.88 6.63 -1.20
CA LEU A 121 -11.70 7.38 0.04
C LEU A 121 -12.71 8.53 0.08
N GLY A 122 -13.03 9.00 1.29
CA GLY A 122 -13.92 10.13 1.50
C GLY A 122 -14.69 10.03 2.81
N HIS A 123 -15.71 10.87 2.95
CA HIS A 123 -16.54 10.92 4.15
C HIS A 123 -17.99 10.55 3.87
N ALA A 124 -18.63 9.89 4.85
CA ALA A 124 -20.07 9.89 4.99
C ALA A 124 -20.53 11.33 5.22
N ALA A 125 -21.43 11.85 4.39
CA ALA A 125 -21.95 13.21 4.47
C ALA A 125 -23.46 13.17 4.66
N ALA A 126 -23.92 13.71 5.79
CA ALA A 126 -25.32 13.66 6.16
C ALA A 126 -26.19 14.52 5.22
N PRO A 127 -27.40 14.06 4.82
CA PRO A 127 -28.24 14.77 3.86
C PRO A 127 -28.57 16.21 4.31
N GLY A 128 -28.34 17.17 3.40
CA GLY A 128 -28.49 18.61 3.66
C GLY A 128 -27.58 19.15 4.77
N GLY A 129 -26.50 18.45 5.11
CA GLY A 129 -25.60 18.78 6.22
C GLY A 129 -26.22 18.62 7.62
N ARG A 130 -27.44 18.08 7.72
CA ARG A 130 -28.17 17.92 8.99
C ARG A 130 -27.59 16.73 9.76
N PRO A 131 -27.08 16.88 10.99
CA PRO A 131 -26.46 15.77 11.72
C PRO A 131 -27.40 14.57 11.89
N VAL A 132 -26.89 13.36 11.60
CA VAL A 132 -27.63 12.09 11.76
C VAL A 132 -26.91 11.16 12.74
N ALA A 133 -27.68 10.34 13.45
CA ALA A 133 -27.18 9.30 14.34
C ALA A 133 -26.42 8.19 13.58
N GLU A 134 -26.94 7.80 12.42
CA GLU A 134 -26.34 6.83 11.50
C GLU A 134 -26.84 7.04 10.06
N MET A 135 -26.10 6.52 9.09
CA MET A 135 -26.48 6.45 7.67
C MET A 135 -25.73 5.33 6.96
N ASN A 136 -26.21 4.90 5.80
CA ASN A 136 -25.46 4.04 4.90
C ASN A 136 -24.67 4.87 3.89
N VAL A 137 -23.49 4.39 3.52
CA VAL A 137 -22.65 4.92 2.44
C VAL A 137 -22.37 3.78 1.46
N ARG A 138 -22.57 4.01 0.17
CA ARG A 138 -22.45 2.98 -0.87
C ARG A 138 -21.58 3.44 -2.02
N PHE A 139 -20.65 2.57 -2.40
CA PHE A 139 -19.77 2.71 -3.55
C PHE A 139 -20.01 1.53 -4.49
N ALA A 140 -20.35 1.82 -5.75
CA ALA A 140 -20.59 0.80 -6.76
C ALA A 140 -19.94 1.17 -8.09
N LEU A 141 -19.60 0.14 -8.87
CA LEU A 141 -19.12 0.22 -10.24
C LEU A 141 -20.04 -0.62 -11.12
N VAL A 142 -20.90 0.04 -11.90
CA VAL A 142 -21.87 -0.60 -12.78
C VAL A 142 -21.29 -0.72 -14.18
N GLN A 143 -21.19 -1.94 -14.70
CA GLN A 143 -20.66 -2.23 -16.03
C GLN A 143 -21.75 -2.89 -16.88
N ARG A 144 -22.04 -2.34 -18.06
CA ARG A 144 -23.07 -2.88 -18.99
C ARG A 144 -24.45 -3.11 -18.33
N GLY A 145 -24.83 -2.25 -17.38
CA GLY A 145 -26.09 -2.34 -16.64
C GLY A 145 -26.09 -3.27 -15.42
N VAL A 146 -25.00 -4.00 -15.15
CA VAL A 146 -24.86 -4.92 -14.01
C VAL A 146 -23.81 -4.38 -13.02
N PRO A 147 -24.02 -4.44 -11.69
CA PRO A 147 -22.97 -4.10 -10.73
C PRO A 147 -21.80 -5.09 -10.85
N GLY A 148 -20.64 -4.60 -11.30
CA GLY A 148 -19.36 -5.33 -11.22
C GLY A 148 -18.70 -5.20 -9.85
N LEU A 149 -19.10 -4.18 -9.09
CA LEU A 149 -18.83 -3.99 -7.66
C LEU A 149 -20.04 -3.26 -7.06
N ASP A 150 -20.54 -3.70 -5.92
CA ASP A 150 -21.54 -2.98 -5.13
C ASP A 150 -21.28 -3.21 -3.64
N LYS A 151 -20.78 -2.20 -2.94
CA LYS A 151 -20.38 -2.30 -1.54
C LYS A 151 -21.01 -1.17 -0.74
N THR A 152 -21.68 -1.54 0.34
CA THR A 152 -22.31 -0.61 1.29
C THR A 152 -21.68 -0.79 2.67
N VAL A 153 -21.41 0.30 3.36
CA VAL A 153 -21.01 0.32 4.77
C VAL A 153 -22.03 1.13 5.56
N ARG A 154 -22.29 0.70 6.80
CA ARG A 154 -23.13 1.45 7.75
C ARG A 154 -22.22 2.33 8.59
N VAL A 155 -22.49 3.62 8.62
CA VAL A 155 -21.70 4.63 9.34
C VAL A 155 -22.54 5.16 10.51
N VAL A 156 -22.05 4.92 11.72
CA VAL A 156 -22.72 5.25 12.98
C VAL A 156 -21.90 6.28 13.76
N GLY A 157 -22.58 7.24 14.38
CA GLY A 157 -21.98 8.26 15.23
C GLY A 157 -21.15 7.70 16.38
N ARG A 158 -20.38 8.57 17.04
CA ARG A 158 -19.53 8.18 18.17
C ARG A 158 -20.40 7.66 19.31
N ARG A 159 -20.04 6.53 19.91
CA ARG A 159 -20.73 5.95 21.06
C ARG A 159 -19.80 5.97 22.26
N LYS A 160 -20.32 6.30 23.44
CA LYS A 160 -19.54 6.36 24.70
C LYS A 160 -19.26 4.98 25.29
N GLY A 161 -20.07 3.99 24.92
CA GLY A 161 -19.93 2.59 25.33
C GLY A 161 -20.87 1.68 24.53
N PRO A 162 -20.80 0.35 24.72
CA PRO A 162 -21.72 -0.58 24.07
C PRO A 162 -23.17 -0.31 24.49
N GLY A 163 -24.10 -0.27 23.54
CA GLY A 163 -25.51 0.04 23.78
C GLY A 163 -25.85 1.52 23.97
N GLU A 164 -24.86 2.41 24.12
CA GLU A 164 -25.09 3.86 24.19
C GLU A 164 -25.58 4.43 22.85
N ALA A 165 -26.43 5.45 22.95
CA ALA A 165 -26.92 6.18 21.78
C ALA A 165 -25.75 6.89 21.04
N PRO A 166 -25.71 6.84 19.70
CA PRO A 166 -24.65 7.48 18.93
C PRO A 166 -24.83 9.01 18.86
N GLU A 167 -23.73 9.73 19.08
CA GLU A 167 -23.64 11.18 18.91
C GLU A 167 -23.84 11.55 17.42
N PRO A 168 -24.82 12.40 17.07
CA PRO A 168 -25.09 12.75 15.67
C PRO A 168 -23.90 13.42 14.97
N PHE A 169 -23.70 13.10 13.69
CA PHE A 169 -22.64 13.67 12.87
C PHE A 169 -23.18 14.23 11.55
N ALA A 170 -22.64 15.38 11.11
CA ALA A 170 -22.87 15.89 9.76
C ALA A 170 -21.88 15.30 8.74
N ARG A 171 -20.68 14.91 9.19
CA ARG A 171 -19.61 14.34 8.36
C ARG A 171 -18.74 13.37 9.16
N MET A 172 -18.44 12.18 8.61
CA MET A 172 -17.64 11.14 9.27
C MET A 172 -16.71 10.46 8.25
N PRO A 173 -15.37 10.41 8.43
CA PRO A 173 -14.47 9.77 7.48
C PRO A 173 -14.69 8.26 7.43
N VAL A 174 -14.72 7.70 6.22
CA VAL A 174 -14.89 6.25 5.99
C VAL A 174 -13.52 5.60 5.83
N VAL A 175 -12.83 5.42 6.97
CA VAL A 175 -11.43 4.97 7.05
C VAL A 175 -11.27 3.79 8.00
N TYR A 176 -10.23 2.98 7.81
CA TYR A 176 -10.04 1.72 8.53
C TYR A 176 -9.80 1.89 10.04
N GLU A 177 -9.24 3.01 10.47
CA GLU A 177 -9.07 3.38 11.88
C GLU A 177 -10.40 3.54 12.62
N ARG A 178 -11.51 3.69 11.88
CA ARG A 178 -12.88 3.74 12.40
C ARG A 178 -13.68 2.46 12.15
N ALA A 179 -13.07 1.45 11.57
CA ALA A 179 -13.70 0.15 11.31
C ALA A 179 -13.31 -0.87 12.38
N ALA A 180 -14.05 -1.98 12.47
CA ALA A 180 -13.69 -3.08 13.37
C ALA A 180 -12.25 -3.57 13.10
N GLY A 181 -11.50 -3.91 14.15
CA GLY A 181 -10.10 -4.32 14.05
C GLY A 181 -9.33 -4.10 15.35
N GLY A 182 -8.15 -3.49 15.21
CA GLY A 182 -7.29 -3.08 16.33
C GLY A 182 -6.11 -4.01 16.56
N VAL A 183 -5.37 -3.77 17.65
CA VAL A 183 -4.06 -4.39 17.87
C VAL A 183 -4.17 -5.91 17.99
N GLY A 184 -3.58 -6.60 17.00
CA GLY A 184 -3.58 -8.07 16.91
C GLY A 184 -4.68 -8.66 16.01
N VAL A 185 -5.51 -7.84 15.37
CA VAL A 185 -6.41 -8.28 14.29
C VAL A 185 -5.67 -8.21 12.94
N PRO A 186 -5.38 -9.35 12.27
CA PRO A 186 -4.58 -9.39 11.04
C PRO A 186 -5.20 -8.60 9.87
N GLU A 187 -6.53 -8.57 9.80
CA GLU A 187 -7.32 -7.99 8.71
C GLU A 187 -7.36 -6.45 8.76
N ASN A 188 -7.30 -5.86 9.97
CA ASN A 188 -7.27 -4.41 10.17
C ASN A 188 -6.53 -4.06 11.48
N PRO A 189 -5.20 -4.00 11.48
CA PRO A 189 -4.40 -3.79 12.69
C PRO A 189 -4.48 -2.36 13.26
N VAL A 190 -5.11 -1.42 12.55
CA VAL A 190 -5.23 0.00 12.93
C VAL A 190 -6.65 0.40 13.36
N GLY A 191 -7.62 -0.52 13.24
CA GLY A 191 -9.03 -0.26 13.55
C GLY A 191 -9.40 -0.19 15.03
N CYS A 192 -10.69 -0.07 15.29
CA CYS A 192 -11.27 -0.09 16.63
C CYS A 192 -11.44 -1.55 17.11
N GLY A 193 -10.82 -1.90 18.24
CA GLY A 193 -11.08 -3.15 18.96
C GLY A 193 -11.69 -2.88 20.34
N GLU A 194 -12.50 -3.82 20.85
CA GLU A 194 -13.10 -3.73 22.20
C GLU A 194 -12.06 -3.52 23.33
N ARG A 195 -10.80 -3.90 23.08
CA ARG A 195 -9.67 -3.75 24.02
C ARG A 195 -9.08 -2.34 24.04
N ASP A 196 -9.29 -1.56 22.98
CA ASP A 196 -8.74 -0.21 22.81
C ASP A 196 -9.72 0.86 23.33
N GLY A 197 -10.97 0.48 23.64
CA GLY A 197 -11.99 1.32 24.29
C GLY A 197 -12.82 2.18 23.33
N ASP A 198 -12.36 2.38 22.10
CA ASP A 198 -13.13 3.01 21.03
C ASP A 198 -13.99 1.98 20.29
N LEU A 199 -15.23 2.38 19.94
CA LEU A 199 -16.17 1.58 19.17
C LEU A 199 -16.16 1.98 17.69
N PRO A 200 -16.20 1.02 16.75
CA PRO A 200 -16.16 1.33 15.32
C PRO A 200 -17.35 2.18 14.87
N ASN A 201 -17.07 3.20 14.06
CA ASN A 201 -18.07 4.00 13.36
C ASN A 201 -18.44 3.38 12.01
N VAL A 202 -17.49 2.75 11.32
CA VAL A 202 -17.67 2.13 10.01
C VAL A 202 -17.89 0.63 10.19
N LEU A 203 -19.09 0.16 9.89
CA LEU A 203 -19.53 -1.21 10.11
C LEU A 203 -19.85 -1.89 8.78
N ASP A 204 -19.50 -3.17 8.66
CA ASP A 204 -20.11 -4.03 7.64
C ASP A 204 -21.59 -4.21 8.03
N PRO A 205 -22.56 -3.98 7.12
CA PRO A 205 -23.98 -4.09 7.46
C PRO A 205 -24.43 -5.50 7.84
N ALA A 206 -23.71 -6.55 7.41
CA ALA A 206 -24.03 -7.95 7.69
C ALA A 206 -23.27 -8.49 8.91
N ASP A 207 -22.01 -8.09 9.11
CA ASP A 207 -21.20 -8.50 10.26
C ASP A 207 -20.40 -7.31 10.86
N PRO A 208 -20.94 -6.60 11.87
CA PRO A 208 -20.27 -5.46 12.48
C PRO A 208 -18.89 -5.74 13.12
N GLN A 209 -18.47 -7.00 13.28
CA GLN A 209 -17.12 -7.36 13.76
C GLN A 209 -16.09 -7.48 12.62
N LYS A 210 -16.55 -7.58 11.37
CA LYS A 210 -15.69 -7.62 10.18
C LYS A 210 -15.22 -6.20 9.83
N PRO A 211 -13.92 -6.00 9.53
CA PRO A 211 -13.43 -4.71 9.05
C PRO A 211 -14.11 -4.27 7.76
N ALA A 212 -14.67 -3.06 7.75
CA ALA A 212 -15.36 -2.45 6.62
C ALA A 212 -14.70 -1.16 6.18
N GLY A 213 -14.68 -0.90 4.88
CA GLY A 213 -14.06 0.28 4.29
C GLY A 213 -13.95 0.12 2.77
N PHE A 214 -13.57 1.21 2.10
CA PHE A 214 -13.39 1.24 0.64
C PHE A 214 -11.94 1.48 0.20
N GLY A 215 -11.07 1.93 1.11
CA GLY A 215 -9.71 2.36 0.81
C GLY A 215 -8.72 1.21 0.56
N PRO A 216 -7.51 1.51 0.09
CA PRO A 216 -6.44 0.53 -0.04
C PRO A 216 -5.92 0.01 1.31
N LEU A 217 -5.57 -1.27 1.34
CA LEU A 217 -4.91 -1.97 2.45
C LEU A 217 -3.39 -1.84 2.32
N ALA A 218 -2.69 -1.48 3.41
CA ALA A 218 -1.24 -1.27 3.36
C ALA A 218 -0.47 -2.58 3.10
N ALA A 219 0.62 -2.50 2.34
CA ALA A 219 1.47 -3.64 1.98
C ALA A 219 2.18 -4.30 3.17
N THR A 220 2.23 -3.60 4.31
CA THR A 220 2.77 -4.07 5.60
C THR A 220 1.76 -4.85 6.43
N TRP A 221 0.45 -4.63 6.24
CA TRP A 221 -0.58 -5.24 7.08
C TRP A 221 -0.61 -6.76 6.90
N PRO A 222 -0.84 -7.56 7.97
CA PRO A 222 -0.84 -9.01 7.89
C PRO A 222 -1.79 -9.58 6.83
N ALA A 223 -2.91 -8.91 6.55
CA ALA A 223 -3.82 -9.21 5.44
C ALA A 223 -3.12 -9.41 4.09
N ARG A 224 -2.08 -8.62 3.80
CA ARG A 224 -1.24 -8.69 2.60
C ARG A 224 0.11 -9.35 2.89
N SER A 225 0.83 -8.91 3.93
CA SER A 225 2.22 -9.34 4.19
C SER A 225 2.38 -10.83 4.52
N ARG A 226 1.33 -11.54 4.96
CA ARG A 226 1.34 -13.02 5.10
C ARG A 226 1.50 -13.79 3.78
N ARG A 227 1.27 -13.14 2.64
CA ARG A 227 1.46 -13.69 1.27
C ARG A 227 2.91 -13.64 0.81
N LEU A 228 3.75 -12.87 1.51
CA LEU A 228 5.14 -12.65 1.15
C LEU A 228 6.02 -13.76 1.77
N PRO A 229 6.84 -14.49 0.99
CA PRO A 229 7.80 -15.44 1.55
C PRO A 229 8.79 -14.76 2.51
N ALA A 230 9.24 -15.50 3.53
CA ALA A 230 10.20 -14.98 4.50
C ALA A 230 11.47 -14.46 3.80
N GLY A 231 11.91 -13.25 4.16
CA GLY A 231 13.08 -12.60 3.56
C GLY A 231 12.85 -11.92 2.19
N ALA A 232 11.76 -12.23 1.48
CA ALA A 232 11.54 -11.71 0.11
C ALA A 232 11.36 -10.18 0.04
N ARG A 233 11.09 -9.50 1.16
CA ARG A 233 10.88 -8.04 1.20
C ARG A 233 12.07 -7.25 0.66
N ALA A 234 13.30 -7.67 0.96
CA ALA A 234 14.50 -6.98 0.49
C ALA A 234 14.62 -7.05 -1.05
N GLY A 235 14.27 -8.19 -1.65
CA GLY A 235 14.21 -8.34 -3.11
C GLY A 235 13.11 -7.49 -3.75
N LEU A 236 11.95 -7.35 -3.09
CA LEU A 236 10.88 -6.48 -3.59
C LEU A 236 11.21 -4.98 -3.49
N ASP A 237 12.04 -4.57 -2.53
CA ASP A 237 12.47 -3.19 -2.37
C ASP A 237 13.70 -2.82 -3.22
N ALA A 238 14.53 -3.79 -3.65
CA ALA A 238 15.70 -3.59 -4.51
C ALA A 238 15.36 -2.91 -5.85
N GLU A 239 16.31 -2.16 -6.44
CA GLU A 239 16.12 -1.32 -7.65
C GLU A 239 15.43 -2.08 -8.80
N VAL A 240 16.02 -3.21 -9.21
CA VAL A 240 15.32 -4.25 -9.96
C VAL A 240 14.60 -5.11 -8.93
N MET A 241 13.27 -5.17 -9.02
CA MET A 241 12.44 -5.92 -8.08
C MET A 241 12.61 -7.43 -8.33
N GLU A 242 13.20 -8.14 -7.38
CA GLU A 242 13.39 -9.60 -7.46
C GLU A 242 12.16 -10.32 -6.86
N VAL A 243 11.33 -10.91 -7.72
CA VAL A 243 10.10 -11.62 -7.36
C VAL A 243 10.37 -13.13 -7.34
N PRO A 244 10.27 -13.82 -6.17
CA PRO A 244 10.47 -15.27 -6.07
C PRO A 244 9.61 -16.10 -7.03
N GLY A 245 10.04 -17.31 -7.41
CA GLY A 245 9.26 -18.19 -8.29
C GLY A 245 7.92 -18.60 -7.68
N ALA A 246 7.93 -19.17 -6.47
CA ALA A 246 6.71 -19.47 -5.70
C ALA A 246 6.19 -18.20 -4.98
N PHE A 247 5.54 -17.30 -5.72
CA PHE A 247 5.03 -16.03 -5.22
C PHE A 247 3.50 -15.90 -5.37
N ASP A 248 2.80 -15.55 -4.28
CA ASP A 248 1.39 -15.20 -4.33
C ASP A 248 1.22 -13.76 -4.86
N TRP A 249 0.97 -13.67 -6.16
CA TRP A 249 0.72 -12.42 -6.90
C TRP A 249 -0.37 -11.54 -6.29
N SER A 250 -1.31 -12.12 -5.53
CA SER A 250 -2.34 -11.34 -4.84
C SER A 250 -1.79 -10.49 -3.69
N TYR A 251 -0.50 -10.61 -3.33
CA TYR A 251 0.22 -9.62 -2.52
C TYR A 251 0.12 -8.19 -3.10
N PHE A 252 0.15 -8.06 -4.42
CA PHE A 252 0.18 -6.77 -5.10
C PHE A 252 -1.19 -6.08 -5.24
N GLN A 253 -2.28 -6.79 -4.94
CA GLN A 253 -3.61 -6.20 -4.81
C GLN A 253 -3.67 -5.37 -3.53
N CYS A 254 -3.97 -4.07 -3.65
CA CYS A 254 -4.18 -3.18 -2.51
C CYS A 254 -5.65 -3.09 -2.09
N ALA A 255 -6.62 -3.37 -2.97
CA ALA A 255 -8.02 -3.34 -2.58
C ALA A 255 -8.38 -4.55 -1.70
N PRO A 256 -9.39 -4.44 -0.82
CA PRO A 256 -10.09 -5.60 -0.25
C PRO A 256 -10.60 -6.56 -1.33
N ARG A 257 -10.70 -7.87 -1.01
CA ARG A 257 -11.08 -8.90 -1.98
C ARG A 257 -12.49 -8.73 -2.58
N ASP A 258 -13.40 -8.13 -1.82
CA ASP A 258 -14.76 -7.77 -2.28
C ASP A 258 -14.78 -6.53 -3.21
N GLN A 259 -13.60 -5.99 -3.53
CA GLN A 259 -13.40 -4.83 -4.40
C GLN A 259 -12.45 -5.13 -5.58
N TRP A 260 -12.23 -6.42 -5.90
CA TRP A 260 -11.47 -6.86 -7.07
C TRP A 260 -12.41 -7.10 -8.24
N VAL A 261 -12.14 -6.47 -9.38
CA VAL A 261 -12.94 -6.64 -10.60
C VAL A 261 -12.06 -7.23 -11.71
N ALA A 262 -12.59 -8.16 -12.51
CA ALA A 262 -11.81 -8.85 -13.54
C ALA A 262 -11.28 -7.93 -14.65
N ALA A 263 -12.05 -6.90 -15.02
CA ALA A 263 -11.65 -5.89 -16.00
C ALA A 263 -12.40 -4.57 -15.78
N LEU A 264 -11.79 -3.45 -16.18
CA LEU A 264 -12.44 -2.15 -16.20
C LEU A 264 -12.99 -1.88 -17.60
N GLN A 265 -14.31 -1.88 -17.75
CA GLN A 265 -14.96 -1.65 -19.05
C GLN A 265 -15.05 -0.13 -19.36
N PRO A 266 -14.82 0.29 -20.62
CA PRO A 266 -15.13 1.66 -21.04
C PRO A 266 -16.59 2.02 -20.76
N GLY A 267 -16.85 3.26 -20.33
CA GLY A 267 -18.19 3.73 -19.97
C GLY A 267 -18.80 3.10 -18.72
N ALA A 268 -18.04 2.34 -17.92
CA ALA A 268 -18.51 1.87 -16.60
C ALA A 268 -18.92 3.06 -15.72
N VAL A 269 -20.03 2.93 -14.99
CA VAL A 269 -20.58 4.01 -14.16
C VAL A 269 -20.12 3.84 -12.72
N VAL A 270 -19.38 4.83 -12.21
CA VAL A 270 -19.09 4.99 -10.79
C VAL A 270 -20.33 5.58 -10.12
N VAL A 271 -20.77 4.99 -9.01
CA VAL A 271 -21.89 5.46 -8.19
C VAL A 271 -21.41 5.64 -6.75
N LEU A 272 -21.67 6.83 -6.21
CA LEU A 272 -21.33 7.25 -4.86
C LEU A 272 -22.61 7.74 -4.17
N GLU A 273 -23.09 7.00 -3.19
CA GLU A 273 -24.28 7.35 -2.40
C GLU A 273 -23.89 7.60 -0.94
N GLY A 274 -24.37 8.71 -0.37
CA GLY A 274 -24.03 9.15 0.99
C GLY A 274 -22.66 9.84 1.16
N PHE A 275 -21.97 10.17 0.07
CA PHE A 275 -20.66 10.86 0.10
C PHE A 275 -20.74 12.40 0.00
N HIS A 276 -21.88 12.98 -0.40
CA HIS A 276 -22.03 14.42 -0.61
C HIS A 276 -23.29 14.95 0.09
N PRO A 277 -23.23 16.06 0.85
CA PRO A 277 -24.35 16.51 1.69
C PRO A 277 -25.57 16.93 0.87
N GLU A 278 -25.37 17.63 -0.26
CA GLU A 278 -26.44 18.13 -1.12
C GLU A 278 -26.83 17.18 -2.26
N ARG A 279 -26.02 16.14 -2.51
CA ARG A 279 -26.18 15.20 -3.63
C ARG A 279 -26.24 13.79 -3.06
N PRO A 280 -27.43 13.29 -2.66
CA PRO A 280 -27.57 11.98 -2.02
C PRO A 280 -26.93 10.84 -2.83
N ARG A 281 -26.90 10.99 -4.15
CA ARG A 281 -26.24 10.14 -5.12
C ARG A 281 -25.47 11.01 -6.12
N VAL A 282 -24.18 10.75 -6.29
CA VAL A 282 -23.37 11.19 -7.42
C VAL A 282 -23.11 9.98 -8.30
N GLN A 283 -23.29 10.11 -9.61
CA GLN A 283 -22.99 9.04 -10.56
C GLN A 283 -22.39 9.62 -11.83
N SER A 284 -21.39 8.94 -12.39
CA SER A 284 -20.79 9.34 -13.67
C SER A 284 -20.16 8.15 -14.40
N ALA A 285 -20.28 8.15 -15.73
CA ALA A 285 -19.62 7.20 -16.60
C ALA A 285 -18.12 7.54 -16.74
N LEU A 286 -17.25 6.55 -16.55
CA LEU A 286 -15.83 6.65 -16.88
C LEU A 286 -15.66 7.13 -18.33
N PRO A 287 -14.61 7.91 -18.63
CA PRO A 287 -14.39 8.41 -19.97
C PRO A 287 -14.04 7.25 -20.91
N ASP A 288 -14.15 7.51 -22.21
CA ASP A 288 -13.62 6.62 -23.24
C ASP A 288 -12.09 6.75 -23.34
N ALA A 289 -11.39 6.49 -22.23
CA ALA A 289 -9.95 6.63 -22.12
C ALA A 289 -9.25 5.55 -22.96
N ARG A 290 -8.24 5.98 -23.72
CA ARG A 290 -7.41 5.16 -24.60
C ARG A 290 -5.94 5.44 -24.30
N VAL A 291 -5.22 4.39 -23.92
CA VAL A 291 -3.78 4.44 -23.68
C VAL A 291 -3.06 3.96 -24.93
N ALA A 292 -2.03 4.70 -25.33
CA ALA A 292 -1.03 4.24 -26.29
C ALA A 292 0.35 4.48 -25.72
N GLY A 293 1.30 3.61 -26.08
CA GLY A 293 2.69 3.72 -25.65
C GLY A 293 3.56 2.64 -26.26
N ALA A 294 4.87 2.83 -26.13
CA ALA A 294 5.91 1.98 -26.68
C ALA A 294 7.21 2.08 -25.87
N VAL A 295 8.13 1.16 -26.12
CA VAL A 295 9.51 1.23 -25.65
C VAL A 295 10.46 1.29 -26.86
N TYR A 296 11.37 2.26 -26.87
CA TYR A 296 12.48 2.34 -27.82
C TYR A 296 13.74 1.70 -27.22
N GLY A 297 14.64 1.20 -28.07
CA GLY A 297 15.93 0.62 -27.67
C GLY A 297 15.88 -0.86 -27.25
N LEU A 298 14.73 -1.51 -27.43
CA LEU A 298 14.55 -2.94 -27.19
C LEU A 298 14.99 -3.79 -28.39
N ASP A 299 14.78 -3.28 -29.60
CA ASP A 299 15.40 -3.81 -30.82
C ASP A 299 16.86 -3.33 -30.89
N ASP A 300 17.76 -4.26 -31.16
CA ASP A 300 19.20 -4.02 -31.26
C ASP A 300 19.61 -3.62 -32.69
N ALA A 301 18.80 -3.96 -33.70
CA ALA A 301 19.02 -3.61 -35.10
C ALA A 301 18.49 -2.20 -35.42
N ASP A 302 17.35 -1.82 -34.86
CA ASP A 302 16.80 -0.46 -34.95
C ASP A 302 16.39 0.06 -33.56
N PRO A 303 17.34 0.58 -32.74
CA PRO A 303 17.04 1.07 -31.40
C PRO A 303 16.14 2.31 -31.38
N ASP A 304 15.88 2.95 -32.53
CA ASP A 304 14.97 4.10 -32.63
C ASP A 304 13.58 3.72 -33.15
N ALA A 305 13.34 2.45 -33.49
CA ALA A 305 12.00 1.93 -33.75
C ALA A 305 11.21 1.74 -32.43
N PRO A 306 9.91 2.08 -32.40
CA PRO A 306 9.05 1.81 -31.26
C PRO A 306 8.67 0.33 -31.19
N THR A 307 8.80 -0.29 -30.02
CA THR A 307 8.11 -1.55 -29.69
C THR A 307 6.77 -1.21 -29.02
N PRO A 308 5.60 -1.37 -29.68
CA PRO A 308 4.31 -1.02 -29.08
C PRO A 308 3.98 -1.87 -27.86
N LEU A 309 3.27 -1.27 -26.90
CA LEU A 309 2.84 -1.93 -25.67
C LEU A 309 1.31 -2.05 -25.57
N VAL A 310 0.84 -3.19 -25.08
CA VAL A 310 -0.58 -3.42 -24.77
C VAL A 310 -0.84 -3.09 -23.30
N PHE A 311 -1.59 -2.02 -23.05
CA PHE A 311 -1.89 -1.54 -21.70
C PHE A 311 -3.24 -2.06 -21.19
N HIS A 312 -3.25 -2.59 -19.97
CA HIS A 312 -4.44 -3.04 -19.27
C HIS A 312 -4.70 -2.15 -18.05
N ALA A 313 -5.95 -1.73 -17.85
CA ALA A 313 -6.36 -1.03 -16.63
C ALA A 313 -6.38 -2.02 -15.46
N ASP A 314 -5.71 -1.68 -14.36
CA ASP A 314 -5.55 -2.56 -13.18
C ASP A 314 -5.71 -1.83 -11.84
N GLY A 315 -6.06 -0.55 -11.87
CA GLY A 315 -6.45 0.24 -10.71
C GLY A 315 -7.47 1.32 -11.06
N LEU A 316 -8.50 1.44 -10.24
CA LEU A 316 -9.41 2.59 -10.19
C LEU A 316 -9.43 3.07 -8.74
N HIS A 317 -8.92 4.28 -8.49
CA HIS A 317 -8.97 4.92 -7.18
C HIS A 317 -9.90 6.14 -7.24
N VAL A 318 -10.85 6.24 -6.32
CA VAL A 318 -11.82 7.33 -6.24
C VAL A 318 -11.59 8.15 -4.97
N ASP A 319 -11.36 9.45 -5.12
CA ASP A 319 -11.54 10.40 -4.02
C ASP A 319 -12.95 10.99 -4.14
N ALA A 320 -13.84 10.55 -3.23
CA ALA A 320 -15.23 10.96 -3.21
C ALA A 320 -15.46 12.34 -2.55
N ASP A 321 -14.48 12.86 -1.79
CA ASP A 321 -14.55 14.21 -1.24
C ASP A 321 -14.22 15.25 -2.31
N TRP A 322 -13.17 14.99 -3.09
CA TRP A 322 -12.75 15.83 -4.23
C TRP A 322 -13.54 15.53 -5.50
N LEU A 323 -14.33 14.45 -5.54
CA LEU A 323 -15.04 13.94 -6.72
C LEU A 323 -14.10 13.75 -7.92
N HIS A 324 -12.97 13.11 -7.68
CA HIS A 324 -11.99 12.74 -8.70
C HIS A 324 -11.76 11.22 -8.68
N CYS A 325 -11.41 10.65 -9.82
CA CYS A 325 -10.84 9.31 -9.88
C CYS A 325 -9.50 9.31 -10.62
N THR A 326 -8.65 8.34 -10.29
CA THR A 326 -7.42 8.05 -11.01
C THR A 326 -7.50 6.62 -11.52
N ILE A 327 -7.30 6.45 -12.82
CA ILE A 327 -7.16 5.14 -13.45
C ILE A 327 -5.67 4.87 -13.64
N THR A 328 -5.25 3.65 -13.31
CA THR A 328 -3.89 3.14 -13.55
C THR A 328 -3.94 2.05 -14.60
N TRP A 329 -3.02 2.12 -15.56
CA TRP A 329 -2.79 1.11 -16.56
C TRP A 329 -1.36 0.60 -16.48
N ARG A 330 -1.17 -0.69 -16.74
CA ARG A 330 0.15 -1.32 -16.84
C ARG A 330 0.29 -2.11 -18.14
N ALA A 331 1.48 -2.06 -18.70
CA ALA A 331 1.97 -2.96 -19.75
C ALA A 331 3.34 -3.49 -19.32
N HIS A 332 3.78 -4.63 -19.83
CA HIS A 332 5.11 -5.14 -19.53
C HIS A 332 5.76 -5.79 -20.74
N VAL A 333 7.10 -5.78 -20.76
CA VAL A 333 7.91 -6.37 -21.82
C VAL A 333 9.11 -7.10 -21.24
N ALA A 334 9.52 -8.21 -21.87
CA ALA A 334 10.72 -8.95 -21.47
C ALA A 334 11.99 -8.27 -21.96
N LEU A 335 13.03 -8.26 -21.12
CA LEU A 335 14.36 -7.76 -21.47
C LEU A 335 15.30 -8.96 -21.66
N ARG A 336 16.09 -8.94 -22.74
CA ARG A 336 17.06 -9.99 -23.07
C ARG A 336 18.34 -9.86 -22.23
N ASP A 337 18.74 -8.62 -21.98
CA ASP A 337 20.00 -8.26 -21.31
C ASP A 337 19.74 -7.12 -20.30
N PRO A 338 20.19 -7.20 -19.03
CA PRO A 338 20.22 -6.06 -18.12
C PRO A 338 20.77 -4.76 -18.72
N ALA A 339 21.79 -4.82 -19.59
CA ALA A 339 22.38 -3.65 -20.25
C ALA A 339 21.44 -2.98 -21.29
N GLN A 340 20.32 -3.61 -21.66
CA GLN A 340 19.28 -2.92 -22.43
C GLN A 340 18.73 -1.71 -21.67
N ARG A 341 18.59 -1.79 -20.33
CA ARG A 341 17.95 -0.75 -19.50
C ARG A 341 18.51 0.65 -19.74
N GLU A 342 19.83 0.79 -19.85
CA GLU A 342 20.53 2.07 -20.03
C GLU A 342 20.21 2.78 -21.37
N ARG A 343 19.74 2.03 -22.38
CA ARG A 343 19.33 2.58 -23.69
C ARG A 343 17.81 2.67 -23.89
N LEU A 344 17.01 2.18 -22.94
CA LEU A 344 15.55 2.18 -23.10
C LEU A 344 14.96 3.57 -22.89
N MET A 345 13.89 3.83 -23.63
CA MET A 345 13.00 4.96 -23.43
C MET A 345 11.56 4.48 -23.53
N ALA A 346 10.80 4.61 -22.45
CA ALA A 346 9.38 4.32 -22.40
C ALA A 346 8.59 5.60 -22.73
N VAL A 347 7.65 5.50 -23.67
CA VAL A 347 6.71 6.57 -23.99
C VAL A 347 5.29 6.06 -23.82
N ALA A 348 4.41 6.86 -23.21
CA ALA A 348 2.99 6.55 -23.14
C ALA A 348 2.14 7.79 -22.90
N GLY A 349 0.86 7.73 -23.23
CA GLY A 349 -0.08 8.79 -22.92
C GLY A 349 -1.52 8.30 -22.93
N VAL A 350 -2.42 9.16 -22.46
CA VAL A 350 -3.86 8.88 -22.40
C VAL A 350 -4.63 9.97 -23.15
N GLY A 351 -5.49 9.55 -24.06
CA GLY A 351 -6.46 10.41 -24.75
C GLY A 351 -7.88 9.92 -24.49
N VAL A 352 -8.86 10.82 -24.56
CA VAL A 352 -10.29 10.44 -24.49
C VAL A 352 -10.88 10.44 -25.89
N GLY A 353 -11.58 9.35 -26.24
CA GLY A 353 -12.20 9.12 -27.56
C GLY A 353 -11.23 8.60 -28.63
N SER A 354 -9.97 8.99 -28.57
CA SER A 354 -8.90 8.43 -29.42
C SER A 354 -7.58 8.32 -28.64
N ALA A 355 -6.75 7.36 -29.02
CA ALA A 355 -5.45 7.15 -28.39
C ALA A 355 -4.41 8.17 -28.90
N PRO A 356 -3.42 8.58 -28.08
CA PRO A 356 -2.29 9.38 -28.57
C PRO A 356 -1.49 8.66 -29.65
N ALA A 357 -0.84 9.42 -30.53
CA ALA A 357 0.05 8.86 -31.53
C ALA A 357 1.41 8.53 -30.91
N VAL A 358 1.88 7.28 -31.07
CA VAL A 358 3.26 6.90 -30.77
C VAL A 358 4.17 7.38 -31.91
N PRO A 359 5.26 8.13 -31.64
CA PRO A 359 6.18 8.56 -32.69
C PRO A 359 6.83 7.36 -33.42
N PRO A 360 6.95 7.39 -34.75
CA PRO A 360 7.55 6.29 -35.51
C PRO A 360 9.08 6.17 -35.32
N ARG A 361 9.69 7.17 -34.70
CA ARG A 361 11.12 7.24 -34.34
C ARG A 361 11.30 7.82 -32.95
N ARG A 362 12.34 7.39 -32.22
CA ARG A 362 12.71 7.94 -30.91
C ARG A 362 12.89 9.47 -30.99
N PRO A 363 12.26 10.26 -30.10
CA PRO A 363 12.46 11.71 -30.05
C PRO A 363 13.94 12.10 -29.77
N PRO A 364 14.54 13.01 -30.55
CA PRO A 364 15.91 13.48 -30.31
C PRO A 364 16.00 14.36 -29.05
N GLY A 365 17.15 14.32 -28.38
CA GLY A 365 17.45 15.20 -27.23
C GLY A 365 17.24 14.58 -25.84
N GLN A 366 16.71 13.36 -25.74
CA GLN A 366 16.50 12.66 -24.44
C GLN A 366 17.29 11.35 -24.32
N ARG A 367 18.54 11.38 -24.80
CA ARG A 367 19.50 10.28 -24.59
C ARG A 367 20.12 10.46 -23.20
N PRO A 368 20.15 9.45 -22.31
CA PRO A 368 21.12 9.43 -21.23
C PRO A 368 22.51 9.64 -21.84
N ALA A 369 23.34 10.51 -21.24
CA ALA A 369 24.70 10.68 -21.72
C ALA A 369 25.38 9.30 -21.72
N ALA A 370 25.97 8.91 -22.86
CA ALA A 370 26.75 7.69 -22.89
C ALA A 370 27.81 7.75 -21.78
N PRO A 371 28.05 6.67 -21.02
CA PRO A 371 29.15 6.66 -20.06
C PRO A 371 30.41 7.08 -20.83
N PRO A 372 31.25 7.98 -20.28
CA PRO A 372 32.44 8.43 -20.98
C PRO A 372 33.24 7.19 -21.34
N SER A 373 33.48 7.00 -22.64
CA SER A 373 34.23 5.86 -23.17
C SER A 373 35.45 5.66 -22.30
N ARG A 374 35.52 4.51 -21.63
CA ARG A 374 36.53 4.20 -20.62
C ARG A 374 37.88 4.50 -21.25
N VAL A 375 38.49 5.62 -20.88
CA VAL A 375 39.81 6.01 -21.40
C VAL A 375 40.71 4.84 -21.04
N GLU A 376 41.21 4.13 -22.05
CA GLU A 376 42.22 3.11 -21.82
C GLU A 376 43.35 3.80 -21.07
N ALA A 377 43.59 3.37 -19.84
CA ALA A 377 44.73 3.82 -19.08
C ALA A 377 45.98 3.64 -19.97
N PRO A 378 46.85 4.66 -20.11
CA PRO A 378 47.98 4.57 -21.02
C PRO A 378 48.76 3.29 -20.75
N ARG A 379 48.77 2.37 -21.73
CA ARG A 379 49.61 1.17 -21.63
C ARG A 379 51.05 1.66 -21.63
N GLU A 380 51.75 1.44 -20.52
CA GLU A 380 53.17 1.74 -20.43
C GLU A 380 53.90 1.04 -21.58
N PRO A 381 54.70 1.78 -22.39
CA PRO A 381 55.36 1.18 -23.53
C PRO A 381 56.46 0.24 -23.01
N ARG A 382 56.23 -1.08 -23.18
CA ARG A 382 57.32 -2.06 -23.10
C ARG A 382 58.39 -1.64 -24.11
N ARG A 383 59.61 -1.39 -23.63
CA ARG A 383 60.77 -1.24 -24.49
C ARG A 383 60.94 -2.50 -25.32
N GLN A 384 60.96 -2.34 -26.64
CA GLN A 384 61.54 -3.32 -27.55
C GLN A 384 62.45 -2.56 -28.51
N GLU A 385 63.71 -3.01 -28.58
CA GLU A 385 64.80 -2.33 -29.28
C GLU A 385 64.91 -2.82 -30.73
N GLY A 386 65.07 -1.89 -31.69
CA GLY A 386 65.50 -2.16 -33.08
C GLY A 386 64.49 -2.91 -33.97
N ALA A 387 64.31 -2.61 -35.26
CA ALA A 387 65.25 -2.04 -36.22
C ALA A 387 64.52 -1.37 -37.42
N ALA A 388 65.30 -0.73 -38.29
CA ALA A 388 64.88 0.25 -39.31
C ALA A 388 64.17 -0.29 -40.58
N GLY A 389 63.55 0.65 -41.31
CA GLY A 389 63.04 0.51 -42.69
C GLY A 389 61.51 0.64 -42.77
N GLY A 390 60.88 1.66 -43.38
CA GLY A 390 61.37 2.80 -44.17
C GLY A 390 60.89 2.71 -45.63
N THR A 391 59.97 3.60 -46.06
CA THR A 391 59.77 4.12 -47.43
C THR A 391 58.52 5.05 -47.46
N LEU A 392 58.56 6.10 -48.30
CA LEU A 392 57.52 7.11 -48.48
C LEU A 392 56.49 6.73 -49.55
N ALA A 393 55.30 7.35 -49.50
CA ALA A 393 54.67 7.94 -50.68
C ALA A 393 53.60 8.98 -50.29
N LEU A 394 53.68 10.17 -50.88
CA LEU A 394 52.60 11.15 -51.01
C LEU A 394 52.16 11.11 -52.48
N ASP A 395 50.86 11.22 -52.78
CA ASP A 395 50.36 12.32 -53.62
C ASP A 395 48.83 12.39 -53.74
N GLY A 396 48.35 13.53 -54.24
CA GLY A 396 46.97 14.00 -54.15
C GLY A 396 46.05 13.78 -55.38
N PRO A 397 45.02 14.65 -55.57
CA PRO A 397 43.74 14.25 -56.19
C PRO A 397 43.51 14.77 -57.63
N GLY A 398 42.50 14.20 -58.33
CA GLY A 398 42.08 14.70 -59.65
C GLY A 398 40.70 14.21 -60.17
N SER A 399 39.79 15.17 -60.34
CA SER A 399 38.68 15.34 -61.32
C SER A 399 37.85 14.17 -61.92
N ALA A 400 36.54 14.41 -62.04
CA ALA A 400 35.56 13.77 -62.94
C ALA A 400 35.57 14.43 -64.37
N PRO A 401 34.58 14.31 -65.29
CA PRO A 401 33.36 13.45 -65.38
C PRO A 401 33.08 12.85 -66.81
N ALA A 402 32.00 12.06 -67.00
CA ALA A 402 31.29 11.92 -68.30
C ALA A 402 29.90 11.22 -68.23
N SER A 403 29.00 11.59 -69.16
CA SER A 403 27.64 11.11 -69.51
C SER A 403 27.43 9.58 -69.63
N GLY A 404 26.22 8.99 -69.63
CA GLY A 404 24.84 9.52 -69.59
C GLY A 404 23.94 8.96 -70.72
N THR A 405 22.66 8.60 -70.45
CA THR A 405 21.52 8.48 -71.41
C THR A 405 20.19 8.25 -70.65
N LEU A 406 19.06 8.77 -71.17
CA LEU A 406 17.74 8.83 -70.53
C LEU A 406 16.76 7.71 -70.97
N ALA A 407 15.71 7.49 -70.16
CA ALA A 407 14.38 7.16 -70.64
C ALA A 407 13.26 7.78 -69.76
N LEU A 408 12.19 8.26 -70.40
CA LEU A 408 11.04 9.02 -69.87
C LEU A 408 9.76 8.50 -70.59
N THR A 409 8.50 8.58 -70.15
CA THR A 409 7.79 9.24 -69.02
C THR A 409 6.43 8.48 -68.80
N PRO A 410 5.25 9.10 -68.53
CA PRO A 410 4.71 9.66 -67.29
C PRO A 410 3.42 8.90 -66.77
N PRO A 411 2.69 9.36 -65.72
CA PRO A 411 1.63 8.58 -65.05
C PRO A 411 0.19 9.00 -65.43
N PRO A 412 -0.86 8.44 -64.77
CA PRO A 412 -1.81 9.31 -64.05
C PRO A 412 -2.32 8.78 -62.69
N ALA A 413 -3.28 9.51 -62.10
CA ALA A 413 -3.58 9.62 -60.67
C ALA A 413 -4.69 8.73 -60.05
N ALA A 414 -4.57 8.55 -58.72
CA ALA A 414 -5.58 8.52 -57.64
C ALA A 414 -7.02 7.98 -57.85
N ALA A 415 -7.40 6.98 -57.04
CA ALA A 415 -8.72 6.87 -56.38
C ALA A 415 -8.72 5.88 -55.19
N ALA A 416 -9.57 6.13 -54.19
CA ALA A 416 -10.03 5.21 -53.12
C ALA A 416 -11.59 5.13 -53.24
N PRO A 417 -12.38 4.26 -52.53
CA PRO A 417 -12.09 3.59 -51.24
C PRO A 417 -12.69 2.17 -50.95
N GLY A 418 -12.19 1.53 -49.87
CA GLY A 418 -12.92 0.53 -49.03
C GLY A 418 -13.12 -0.90 -49.56
N PRO A 419 -13.71 -1.81 -48.75
CA PRO A 419 -13.33 -2.14 -47.37
C PRO A 419 -13.18 -3.67 -47.13
N SER A 420 -12.23 -4.10 -46.28
CA SER A 420 -12.18 -5.49 -45.78
C SER A 420 -11.60 -5.58 -44.37
N ALA A 421 -12.29 -6.28 -43.46
CA ALA A 421 -11.72 -6.77 -42.21
C ALA A 421 -11.02 -8.12 -42.42
N GLY A 422 -9.99 -8.43 -41.64
CA GLY A 422 -9.29 -9.73 -41.77
C GLY A 422 -8.05 -9.88 -40.89
N ALA A 423 -8.28 -10.35 -39.66
CA ALA A 423 -7.35 -10.99 -38.72
C ALA A 423 -5.83 -11.01 -39.03
N LEU A 424 -5.05 -10.44 -38.11
CA LEU A 424 -3.74 -11.00 -37.72
C LEU A 424 -3.45 -10.75 -36.23
N LEU A 425 -4.26 -11.39 -35.38
CA LEU A 425 -3.93 -11.63 -33.97
C LEU A 425 -2.94 -12.79 -33.93
N ALA A 426 -1.64 -12.49 -33.91
CA ALA A 426 -0.58 -13.43 -33.58
C ALA A 426 -0.21 -13.28 -32.10
N ALA A 427 -0.04 -14.40 -31.40
CA ALA A 427 0.13 -14.42 -29.95
C ALA A 427 1.47 -13.84 -29.49
N LEU A 428 1.46 -13.22 -28.31
CA LEU A 428 2.61 -13.21 -27.41
C LEU A 428 2.24 -14.15 -26.25
N ASP A 429 2.93 -15.29 -26.18
CA ASP A 429 2.56 -16.39 -25.30
C ASP A 429 2.76 -16.08 -23.81
N PHE A 430 1.76 -16.42 -23.01
CA PHE A 430 1.78 -16.35 -21.55
C PHE A 430 2.42 -17.60 -20.92
N ASP A 431 3.69 -17.85 -21.25
CA ASP A 431 4.43 -18.97 -20.65
C ASP A 431 5.07 -18.58 -19.30
N GLY A 432 4.37 -18.93 -18.21
CA GLY A 432 4.94 -18.96 -16.86
C GLY A 432 4.17 -18.25 -15.72
N VAL A 433 2.91 -17.85 -15.88
CA VAL A 433 2.08 -17.38 -14.74
C VAL A 433 0.76 -18.15 -14.71
N PRO A 434 0.43 -18.91 -13.65
CA PRO A 434 -0.78 -19.73 -13.62
C PRO A 434 -2.03 -18.85 -13.56
N ALA A 435 -2.78 -18.82 -14.67
CA ALA A 435 -4.15 -18.30 -14.69
C ALA A 435 -5.06 -19.27 -13.90
N GLN A 436 -5.45 -18.88 -12.69
CA GLN A 436 -6.40 -19.67 -11.90
C GLN A 436 -7.80 -19.54 -12.53
N PRO A 437 -8.52 -20.66 -12.78
CA PRO A 437 -9.87 -20.59 -13.36
C PRO A 437 -10.84 -19.86 -12.44
N PRO A 438 -11.85 -19.15 -12.99
CA PRO A 438 -12.85 -18.46 -12.19
C PRO A 438 -13.62 -19.46 -11.32
N ALA A 439 -13.81 -19.10 -10.04
CA ALA A 439 -14.65 -19.87 -9.14
C ALA A 439 -16.10 -19.89 -9.67
N PRO A 440 -16.83 -21.02 -9.57
CA PRO A 440 -18.20 -21.10 -10.03
C PRO A 440 -19.09 -20.13 -9.24
N ALA A 441 -20.00 -19.45 -9.93
CA ALA A 441 -21.00 -18.60 -9.31
C ALA A 441 -21.90 -19.43 -8.38
N GLY A 442 -21.73 -19.23 -7.07
CA GLY A 442 -22.52 -19.88 -6.05
C GLY A 442 -23.97 -19.40 -6.10
N VAL A 443 -24.87 -20.26 -6.58
CA VAL A 443 -26.32 -20.06 -6.45
C VAL A 443 -26.68 -20.08 -4.97
N ALA A 444 -27.27 -19.00 -4.46
CA ALA A 444 -27.63 -18.88 -3.06
C ALA A 444 -28.76 -19.87 -2.69
N PRO A 445 -28.60 -20.71 -1.65
CA PRO A 445 -29.70 -21.53 -1.15
C PRO A 445 -30.73 -20.65 -0.43
N ARG A 446 -32.00 -20.83 -0.79
CA ARG A 446 -33.13 -20.05 -0.28
C ARG A 446 -33.57 -20.60 1.08
N VAL A 447 -33.29 -19.89 2.16
CA VAL A 447 -33.72 -20.27 3.53
C VAL A 447 -35.15 -19.74 3.81
N PRO A 448 -36.10 -20.58 4.26
CA PRO A 448 -37.46 -20.14 4.58
C PRO A 448 -37.57 -19.43 5.95
N ALA A 449 -38.66 -18.68 6.14
CA ALA A 449 -38.94 -17.86 7.31
C ALA A 449 -39.20 -18.67 8.60
N PRO A 450 -38.98 -18.09 9.80
CA PRO A 450 -39.07 -18.80 11.08
C PRO A 450 -40.50 -19.03 11.58
N ALA A 451 -40.71 -20.16 12.26
CA ALA A 451 -41.91 -20.50 13.02
C ALA A 451 -41.79 -20.04 14.50
N PRO A 452 -42.90 -19.86 15.25
CA PRO A 452 -42.88 -19.19 16.55
C PRO A 452 -42.34 -20.05 17.72
N ALA A 453 -41.92 -19.37 18.78
CA ALA A 453 -41.21 -19.95 19.93
C ALA A 453 -42.09 -20.75 20.90
N ALA A 454 -41.49 -21.77 21.54
CA ALA A 454 -42.03 -22.51 22.67
C ALA A 454 -41.43 -22.00 24.01
N PRO A 455 -42.15 -22.14 25.14
CA PRO A 455 -41.73 -21.57 26.44
C PRO A 455 -40.62 -22.38 27.13
N PRO A 456 -39.86 -21.77 28.07
CA PRO A 456 -38.79 -22.43 28.81
C PRO A 456 -39.30 -23.38 29.91
N PRO A 457 -38.59 -24.47 30.23
CA PRO A 457 -38.91 -25.35 31.35
C PRO A 457 -38.49 -24.75 32.72
N ALA A 458 -39.14 -25.23 33.78
CA ALA A 458 -39.04 -24.69 35.14
C ALA A 458 -37.70 -24.98 35.86
N HIS A 459 -37.41 -24.16 36.86
CA HIS A 459 -36.26 -24.28 37.75
C HIS A 459 -36.29 -25.58 38.57
N VAL A 460 -35.15 -26.28 38.63
CA VAL A 460 -34.88 -27.33 39.64
C VAL A 460 -33.86 -26.78 40.64
N ALA A 461 -34.26 -26.68 41.90
CA ALA A 461 -33.38 -26.28 42.99
C ALA A 461 -32.60 -27.48 43.55
N LEU A 462 -31.33 -27.28 43.90
CA LEU A 462 -30.55 -28.27 44.66
C LEU A 462 -29.73 -27.64 45.79
N ALA A 463 -30.18 -27.96 47.01
CA ALA A 463 -29.42 -28.18 48.24
C ALA A 463 -28.38 -27.16 48.75
N THR A 464 -28.71 -26.57 49.90
CA THR A 464 -27.81 -25.86 50.83
C THR A 464 -26.82 -26.82 51.53
N PRO A 465 -25.53 -26.46 51.71
CA PRO A 465 -24.62 -27.18 52.60
C PRO A 465 -24.76 -26.72 54.09
N PRO A 466 -24.36 -27.55 55.07
CA PRO A 466 -24.49 -27.25 56.50
C PRO A 466 -23.33 -26.37 57.06
N PRO A 467 -23.49 -25.74 58.25
CA PRO A 467 -22.51 -24.83 58.82
C PRO A 467 -21.54 -25.49 59.83
N ALA A 468 -20.24 -25.28 59.63
CA ALA A 468 -19.14 -25.45 60.59
C ALA A 468 -17.86 -24.85 59.94
N LEU A 469 -16.87 -24.27 60.62
CA LEU A 469 -16.65 -23.96 62.05
C LEU A 469 -15.70 -22.74 62.06
N LEU A 470 -15.74 -21.90 63.10
CA LEU A 470 -14.79 -20.78 63.24
C LEU A 470 -13.34 -21.31 63.30
N LYS A 471 -12.45 -20.71 62.50
CA LYS A 471 -10.99 -20.95 62.57
C LYS A 471 -10.26 -19.67 62.93
N GLU A 472 -9.36 -19.80 63.89
CA GLU A 472 -8.52 -18.73 64.47
C GLU A 472 -7.58 -18.06 63.44
N PRO A 473 -7.10 -16.83 63.72
CA PRO A 473 -6.27 -16.07 62.79
C PRO A 473 -4.91 -16.75 62.56
N PRO A 474 -4.38 -16.77 61.31
CA PRO A 474 -3.12 -17.43 61.02
C PRO A 474 -1.91 -16.67 61.55
N ALA A 475 -1.05 -17.41 62.26
CA ALA A 475 0.34 -17.07 62.55
C ALA A 475 1.17 -16.89 61.24
N PRO A 476 2.36 -16.25 61.27
CA PRO A 476 3.01 -15.75 60.05
C PRO A 476 3.36 -16.84 59.04
N THR A 477 3.12 -16.50 57.77
CA THR A 477 3.21 -17.34 56.58
C THR A 477 4.54 -18.11 56.48
N ALA A 478 4.48 -19.43 56.60
CA ALA A 478 5.56 -20.32 56.14
C ALA A 478 5.79 -20.14 54.64
N ALA A 479 7.06 -20.13 54.21
CA ALA A 479 7.44 -19.89 52.82
C ALA A 479 6.75 -20.86 51.86
N ARG A 480 6.22 -20.33 50.75
CA ARG A 480 5.71 -21.15 49.64
C ARG A 480 6.86 -21.94 49.03
N PRO A 481 6.64 -23.16 48.51
CA PRO A 481 7.67 -23.88 47.76
C PRO A 481 8.18 -23.00 46.61
N GLU A 482 9.50 -22.93 46.46
CA GLU A 482 10.15 -22.00 45.53
C GLU A 482 9.70 -22.26 44.08
N GLU A 483 9.13 -21.24 43.44
CA GLU A 483 8.78 -21.34 42.02
C GLU A 483 10.07 -21.31 41.18
N PRO A 484 10.34 -22.31 40.32
CA PRO A 484 11.64 -22.45 39.67
C PRO A 484 11.99 -21.27 38.74
N VAL A 485 10.98 -20.57 38.22
CA VAL A 485 11.13 -19.28 37.53
C VAL A 485 9.93 -18.40 37.92
N THR A 486 10.18 -17.28 38.60
CA THR A 486 9.16 -16.27 38.91
C THR A 486 8.80 -15.44 37.66
N ILE A 487 7.67 -14.72 37.68
CA ILE A 487 7.30 -13.84 36.56
C ILE A 487 8.32 -12.71 36.35
N GLU A 488 8.97 -12.26 37.43
CA GLU A 488 10.05 -11.27 37.40
C GLU A 488 11.33 -11.82 36.73
N ARG A 489 11.76 -13.05 37.09
CA ARG A 489 12.92 -13.72 36.46
C ARG A 489 12.63 -14.05 34.99
N TYR A 490 11.41 -14.49 34.69
CA TYR A 490 10.94 -14.73 33.32
C TYR A 490 10.98 -13.45 32.48
N ALA A 491 10.47 -12.33 33.00
CA ALA A 491 10.50 -11.04 32.33
C ALA A 491 11.93 -10.51 32.10
N ALA A 492 12.83 -10.69 33.06
CA ALA A 492 14.24 -10.31 32.92
C ALA A 492 14.93 -11.08 31.79
N VAL A 493 14.84 -12.42 31.78
CA VAL A 493 15.38 -13.27 30.71
C VAL A 493 14.77 -12.92 29.35
N CYS A 494 13.44 -12.70 29.28
CA CYS A 494 12.80 -12.25 28.04
C CYS A 494 13.36 -10.91 27.52
N SER A 495 13.78 -10.00 28.40
CA SER A 495 14.36 -8.72 28.00
C SER A 495 15.74 -8.86 27.35
N GLU A 496 16.51 -9.88 27.74
CA GLU A 496 17.84 -10.18 27.18
C GLU A 496 17.73 -11.02 25.91
N LEU A 497 16.81 -11.99 25.85
CA LEU A 497 16.51 -12.77 24.65
C LEU A 497 15.95 -11.92 23.49
N ALA A 498 15.47 -10.70 23.76
CA ALA A 498 15.00 -9.76 22.76
C ALA A 498 16.14 -8.93 22.10
N GLU A 499 17.35 -8.95 22.65
CA GLU A 499 18.46 -8.17 22.10
C GLU A 499 19.02 -8.79 20.80
N PRO A 500 19.41 -7.98 19.79
CA PRO A 500 20.03 -8.48 18.58
C PRO A 500 21.30 -9.32 18.86
N GLY A 501 21.32 -10.57 18.39
CA GLY A 501 22.43 -11.50 18.59
C GLY A 501 22.42 -12.27 19.91
N ALA A 502 21.37 -12.14 20.74
CA ALA A 502 21.24 -12.89 21.98
C ALA A 502 21.15 -14.42 21.74
N LEU A 503 22.16 -15.17 22.17
CA LEU A 503 22.15 -16.64 22.11
C LEU A 503 21.38 -17.21 23.31
N ARG A 504 20.21 -17.83 23.04
CA ARG A 504 19.32 -18.38 24.08
C ARG A 504 20.02 -19.27 25.10
N SER A 505 20.91 -20.15 24.65
CA SER A 505 21.72 -20.99 25.55
C SER A 505 22.58 -20.17 26.52
N LYS A 506 23.26 -19.12 26.04
CA LYS A 506 24.10 -18.24 26.89
C LYS A 506 23.26 -17.44 27.88
N VAL A 507 22.14 -16.87 27.45
CA VAL A 507 21.25 -16.09 28.34
C VAL A 507 20.66 -16.99 29.42
N LEU A 508 20.19 -18.20 29.06
CA LEU A 508 19.65 -19.14 30.04
C LEU A 508 20.71 -19.64 31.03
N SER A 509 21.94 -19.92 30.57
CA SER A 509 23.06 -20.25 31.46
C SER A 509 23.44 -19.10 32.38
N ALA A 510 23.46 -17.85 31.91
CA ALA A 510 23.77 -16.68 32.73
C ALA A 510 22.72 -16.37 33.81
N HIS A 511 21.52 -16.94 33.68
CA HIS A 511 20.43 -16.81 34.66
C HIS A 511 20.22 -18.09 35.50
N ASP A 512 21.11 -19.09 35.43
CA ASP A 512 20.94 -20.40 36.08
C ASP A 512 19.57 -21.06 35.80
N VAL A 513 19.13 -21.06 34.54
CA VAL A 513 17.88 -21.71 34.11
C VAL A 513 18.15 -22.76 33.04
N GLU A 514 17.82 -24.02 33.32
CA GLU A 514 17.87 -25.07 32.30
C GLU A 514 16.81 -24.85 31.20
N GLU A 515 17.13 -25.17 29.94
CA GLU A 515 16.21 -25.03 28.79
C GLU A 515 14.89 -25.80 28.99
N ALA A 516 14.92 -26.96 29.66
CA ALA A 516 13.71 -27.73 29.98
C ALA A 516 12.79 -27.00 30.97
N THR A 517 13.37 -26.37 31.99
CA THR A 517 12.68 -25.55 32.99
C THR A 517 12.18 -24.25 32.38
N TRP A 518 13.00 -23.59 31.56
CA TRP A 518 12.61 -22.42 30.79
C TRP A 518 11.42 -22.69 29.87
N ARG A 519 11.42 -23.79 29.10
CA ARG A 519 10.28 -24.19 28.25
C ARG A 519 8.98 -24.43 29.03
N LYS A 520 9.06 -24.91 30.29
CA LYS A 520 7.90 -25.04 31.18
C LYS A 520 7.39 -23.66 31.62
N ALA A 521 8.30 -22.77 32.03
CA ALA A 521 7.97 -21.38 32.41
C ALA A 521 7.38 -20.58 31.23
N GLU A 522 7.96 -20.70 30.03
CA GLU A 522 7.52 -20.02 28.81
C GLU A 522 6.07 -20.38 28.43
N ARG A 523 5.68 -21.66 28.54
CA ARG A 523 4.28 -22.09 28.38
C ARG A 523 3.40 -21.57 29.51
N ARG A 524 3.81 -21.77 30.78
CA ARG A 524 3.05 -21.31 31.95
C ARG A 524 2.70 -19.83 31.85
N PHE A 525 3.69 -18.95 31.68
CA PHE A 525 3.47 -17.50 31.69
C PHE A 525 2.74 -17.00 30.44
N ARG A 526 2.89 -17.67 29.29
CA ARG A 526 2.05 -17.42 28.11
C ARG A 526 0.57 -17.69 28.41
N ASP A 527 0.27 -18.83 29.02
CA ASP A 527 -1.10 -19.22 29.40
C ASP A 527 -1.65 -18.40 30.55
N GLU A 528 -0.79 -17.98 31.50
CA GLU A 528 -1.14 -17.18 32.68
C GLU A 528 -1.48 -15.74 32.28
N LEU A 529 -0.61 -15.08 31.49
CA LEU A 529 -0.86 -13.75 30.91
C LEU A 529 -2.08 -13.76 29.98
N GLY A 530 -2.24 -14.82 29.17
CA GLY A 530 -3.41 -14.99 28.30
C GLY A 530 -4.72 -15.16 29.09
N ARG A 531 -4.71 -15.92 30.19
CA ARG A 531 -5.88 -16.09 31.08
C ARG A 531 -6.18 -14.83 31.89
N ALA A 532 -5.17 -14.10 32.36
CA ALA A 532 -5.36 -12.83 33.05
C ALA A 532 -6.01 -11.79 32.13
N LEU A 533 -5.50 -11.65 30.89
CA LEU A 533 -6.07 -10.77 29.89
C LEU A 533 -7.55 -11.07 29.58
N LYS A 534 -7.93 -12.36 29.47
CA LYS A 534 -9.33 -12.77 29.27
C LYS A 534 -10.25 -12.42 30.45
N ARG A 535 -9.72 -12.32 31.67
CA ARG A 535 -10.47 -11.91 32.88
C ARG A 535 -10.45 -10.40 33.13
N GLY A 536 -9.82 -9.61 32.26
CA GLY A 536 -9.58 -8.18 32.50
C GLY A 536 -8.53 -7.87 33.57
N ASP A 537 -7.89 -8.90 34.15
CA ASP A 537 -6.86 -8.76 35.18
C ASP A 537 -5.55 -8.26 34.56
N ARG A 538 -5.12 -7.07 35.01
CA ARG A 538 -3.93 -6.39 34.51
C ARG A 538 -2.68 -6.70 35.34
N ALA A 539 -2.83 -7.16 36.59
CA ALA A 539 -1.71 -7.23 37.54
C ALA A 539 -0.57 -8.16 37.08
N PRO A 540 -0.80 -9.35 36.47
CA PRO A 540 0.28 -10.18 35.94
C PRO A 540 1.03 -9.53 34.78
N ARG A 541 0.32 -8.78 33.91
CA ARG A 541 0.94 -8.03 32.80
C ARG A 541 1.75 -6.85 33.31
N GLU A 542 1.27 -6.17 34.34
CA GLU A 542 1.96 -5.02 34.94
C GLU A 542 3.26 -5.47 35.64
N ARG A 543 3.21 -6.54 36.45
CA ARG A 543 4.42 -7.18 37.02
C ARG A 543 5.42 -7.60 35.94
N PHE A 544 4.95 -8.24 34.86
CA PHE A 544 5.82 -8.60 33.73
C PHE A 544 6.45 -7.36 33.09
N ASP A 545 5.65 -6.34 32.76
CA ASP A 545 6.13 -5.11 32.11
C ASP A 545 7.15 -4.36 33.00
N ASP A 546 6.86 -4.23 34.30
CA ASP A 546 7.73 -3.54 35.27
C ASP A 546 9.07 -4.28 35.42
N ALA A 547 9.05 -5.61 35.53
CA ALA A 547 10.27 -6.42 35.64
C ALA A 547 11.09 -6.44 34.33
N TYR A 548 10.43 -6.54 33.17
CA TYR A 548 11.06 -6.49 31.85
C TYR A 548 11.75 -5.14 31.64
N VAL A 549 11.04 -4.04 31.88
CA VAL A 549 11.60 -2.68 31.73
C VAL A 549 12.71 -2.44 32.73
N SER A 550 12.57 -2.85 33.99
CA SER A 550 13.66 -2.68 34.99
C SER A 550 14.90 -3.50 34.65
N ALA A 551 14.77 -4.69 34.05
CA ALA A 551 15.90 -5.48 33.57
C ALA A 551 16.57 -4.88 32.33
N TRP A 552 15.79 -4.26 31.45
CA TRP A 552 16.28 -3.55 30.27
C TRP A 552 16.95 -2.21 30.64
N GLU A 553 16.35 -1.41 31.51
CA GLU A 553 16.89 -0.13 32.01
C GLU A 553 18.25 -0.34 32.70
N ARG A 554 18.44 -1.43 33.46
CA ARG A 554 19.75 -1.79 34.05
C ARG A 554 20.86 -2.05 33.03
N ARG A 555 20.52 -2.46 31.81
CA ARG A 555 21.47 -2.72 30.71
C ARG A 555 21.63 -1.53 29.76
N HIS A 556 20.68 -0.60 29.79
CA HIS A 556 20.61 0.56 28.89
C HIS A 556 20.34 1.87 29.67
N PRO A 557 21.15 2.23 30.68
CA PRO A 557 20.84 3.30 31.64
C PRO A 557 20.60 4.67 30.98
N ASP A 558 21.34 5.00 29.92
CA ASP A 558 21.25 6.30 29.23
C ASP A 558 20.29 6.30 28.02
N ARG A 559 19.76 5.13 27.62
CA ARG A 559 18.98 5.00 26.38
C ARG A 559 17.55 5.54 26.52
N PHE A 560 16.98 5.52 27.73
CA PHE A 560 15.61 5.95 27.96
C PHE A 560 15.41 6.60 29.33
N GLY A 561 15.10 7.89 29.35
CA GLY A 561 14.79 8.65 30.56
C GLY A 561 13.58 9.57 30.40
N VAL A 562 13.47 10.54 31.30
CA VAL A 562 12.31 11.46 31.41
C VAL A 562 12.04 12.21 30.10
N ALA A 563 13.09 12.62 29.38
CA ALA A 563 12.97 13.32 28.11
C ALA A 563 12.38 12.42 27.00
N GLN A 564 12.90 11.20 26.85
CA GLN A 564 12.43 10.19 25.89
C GLN A 564 10.96 9.82 26.16
N TYR A 565 10.61 9.62 27.43
CA TYR A 565 9.22 9.40 27.83
C TYR A 565 8.31 10.61 27.54
N ALA A 566 8.76 11.83 27.84
CA ALA A 566 8.01 13.06 27.53
C ALA A 566 7.78 13.22 26.01
N ARG A 567 8.72 12.78 25.18
CA ARG A 567 8.52 12.72 23.72
C ARG A 567 7.49 11.66 23.33
N LEU A 568 7.51 10.44 23.89
CA LEU A 568 6.46 9.44 23.66
C LEU A 568 5.06 9.97 24.03
N VAL A 569 4.90 10.64 25.18
CA VAL A 569 3.61 11.23 25.60
C VAL A 569 3.16 12.35 24.65
N ARG A 570 4.09 13.16 24.13
CA ARG A 570 3.77 14.19 23.11
C ARG A 570 3.41 13.56 21.76
N ALA A 571 4.11 12.51 21.36
CA ALA A 571 3.85 11.76 20.13
C ALA A 571 2.50 11.03 20.20
N GLU A 572 2.15 10.45 21.33
CA GLU A 572 0.84 9.85 21.62
C GLU A 572 -0.30 10.88 21.43
N ARG A 573 -0.17 12.08 22.04
CA ARG A 573 -1.13 13.19 21.85
C ARG A 573 -1.22 13.70 20.40
N ARG A 574 -0.24 13.39 19.55
CA ARG A 574 -0.17 13.77 18.13
C ARG A 574 -0.49 12.61 17.18
N GLY A 575 -0.76 11.41 17.68
CA GLY A 575 -0.93 10.20 16.87
C GLY A 575 0.36 9.64 16.23
N THR A 576 1.54 10.18 16.58
CA THR A 576 2.84 9.81 15.98
C THR A 576 3.66 8.85 16.85
N LEU A 577 3.04 8.18 17.82
CA LEU A 577 3.74 7.34 18.81
C LEU A 577 4.67 6.28 18.19
N ALA A 578 4.22 5.59 17.13
CA ALA A 578 5.03 4.57 16.46
C ALA A 578 6.27 5.14 15.75
N LEU A 579 6.19 6.38 15.24
CA LEU A 579 7.34 7.08 14.64
C LEU A 579 8.36 7.46 15.71
N GLU A 580 7.91 8.03 16.84
CA GLU A 580 8.80 8.39 17.95
C GLU A 580 9.49 7.15 18.56
N ILE A 581 8.81 6.01 18.66
CA ILE A 581 9.41 4.74 19.08
C ILE A 581 10.55 4.34 18.11
N ALA A 582 10.32 4.44 16.80
CA ALA A 582 11.31 4.11 15.78
C ALA A 582 12.49 5.11 15.75
N GLU A 583 12.23 6.42 15.90
CA GLU A 583 13.25 7.48 16.00
C GLU A 583 14.13 7.32 17.24
N GLN A 584 13.58 6.80 18.34
CA GLN A 584 14.35 6.42 19.54
C GLN A 584 15.13 5.11 19.36
N GLY A 585 15.07 4.47 18.19
CA GLY A 585 15.73 3.19 17.92
C GLY A 585 15.21 2.06 18.82
N LEU A 586 13.96 2.13 19.26
CA LEU A 586 13.31 1.12 20.09
C LEU A 586 12.45 0.21 19.22
N ASP A 587 12.40 -1.09 19.53
CA ASP A 587 11.40 -1.96 18.93
C ASP A 587 9.98 -1.62 19.43
N ALA A 588 8.96 -1.87 18.60
CA ALA A 588 7.58 -1.53 18.93
C ALA A 588 7.06 -2.23 20.21
N PRO A 589 7.32 -3.54 20.45
CA PRO A 589 7.01 -4.19 21.73
C PRO A 589 7.61 -3.47 22.95
N LEU A 590 8.91 -3.18 22.94
CA LEU A 590 9.64 -2.49 24.01
C LEU A 590 9.15 -1.07 24.24
N GLY A 591 9.01 -0.26 23.19
CA GLY A 591 8.49 1.11 23.29
C GLY A 591 7.09 1.16 23.92
N MET A 592 6.24 0.18 23.59
CA MET A 592 4.92 0.04 24.20
C MET A 592 4.96 -0.45 25.66
N ARG A 593 5.96 -1.25 26.07
CA ARG A 593 6.18 -1.59 27.48
C ARG A 593 6.67 -0.37 28.27
N LEU A 594 7.70 0.32 27.76
CA LEU A 594 8.26 1.54 28.34
C LEU A 594 7.17 2.60 28.58
N ARG A 595 6.32 2.87 27.58
CA ARG A 595 5.15 3.75 27.72
C ARG A 595 4.26 3.35 28.90
N ARG A 596 3.84 2.09 29.00
CA ARG A 596 2.93 1.63 30.07
C ARG A 596 3.57 1.71 31.46
N VAL A 597 4.83 1.33 31.59
CA VAL A 597 5.58 1.39 32.87
C VAL A 597 5.76 2.82 33.32
N TRP A 598 6.19 3.71 32.43
CA TRP A 598 6.43 5.11 32.76
C TRP A 598 5.13 5.90 33.02
N GLN A 599 4.01 5.56 32.34
CA GLN A 599 2.68 6.08 32.70
C GLN A 599 2.28 5.70 34.14
N ARG A 600 2.48 4.42 34.55
CA ARG A 600 2.22 4.00 35.95
C ARG A 600 3.15 4.67 36.95
N ARG A 601 4.45 4.74 36.67
CA ARG A 601 5.45 5.41 37.53
C ARG A 601 5.10 6.90 37.73
N ALA A 602 4.72 7.61 36.66
CA ALA A 602 4.30 9.01 36.72
C ALA A 602 3.00 9.21 37.53
N ALA A 603 1.99 8.36 37.34
CA ALA A 603 0.76 8.39 38.12
C ALA A 603 1.04 8.15 39.63
N LYS A 604 1.92 7.18 39.95
CA LYS A 604 2.32 6.90 41.32
C LYS A 604 3.07 8.09 41.96
N ALA A 605 3.98 8.73 41.23
CA ALA A 605 4.71 9.91 41.70
C ALA A 605 3.80 11.11 42.00
N LEU A 606 2.77 11.32 41.16
CA LEU A 606 1.74 12.34 41.41
C LEU A 606 0.91 12.02 42.66
N SER A 607 0.55 10.75 42.89
CA SER A 607 -0.19 10.31 44.08
C SER A 607 0.64 10.26 45.38
N SER A 608 1.96 10.42 45.31
CA SER A 608 2.85 10.54 46.49
C SER A 608 3.32 11.97 46.74
N SER A 609 2.82 12.93 45.95
CA SER A 609 3.13 14.37 46.05
C SER A 609 1.91 15.20 46.49
N ALA A 610 0.81 14.51 46.82
CA ALA A 610 -0.44 15.04 47.34
C ALA A 610 -0.80 14.28 48.63
#